data_AF-A0A3A6NYI1-F1
#
_entry.id   AF-A0A3A6NYI1-F1
#
_cell.length_a   1.000
_cell.length_b   1.000
_cell.length_c   1.000
_cell.angle_alpha   90.00
_cell.angle_beta   90.00
_cell.angle_gamma   90.00
#
_symmetry.space_group_name_H-M   'P 1'
#
loop_
_entity.id
_entity.type
_entity.pdbx_description
1 polymer ?
#
loop_
_entity_poly.entity_id
_entity_poly.type
_entity_poly.pdbx_seq_one_letter_code
_entity_poly.pdbx_strand_id
1 'polypeptide(L)'
;MRISFLGPFAELAGSELELALPGSISLRELIAELAVRFPGFARYAALDSDHGLSAHVCFLRQGRPLKLAERVQDQDQIQVLLPVTGG
;
A
#
# COMPACT_ATOMS: atom_id res chain seq x y z
N MET A 1 -5.33 10.98 4.32
CA MET A 1 -5.29 9.51 4.49
C MET A 1 -4.12 9.15 5.38
N ARG A 2 -4.25 8.12 6.24
CA ARG A 2 -3.16 7.66 7.12
C ARG A 2 -2.69 6.29 6.69
N ILE A 3 -1.40 6.14 6.45
CA ILE A 3 -0.77 4.90 6.02
C ILE A 3 0.24 4.47 7.08
N SER A 4 0.02 3.32 7.70
CA SER A 4 0.95 2.75 8.67
C SER A 4 1.76 1.63 8.00
N PHE A 5 3.08 1.72 8.07
CA PHE A 5 3.98 0.71 7.51
C PHE A 5 4.47 -0.19 8.64
N LEU A 6 4.40 -1.51 8.43
CA LEU A 6 4.75 -2.51 9.43
C LEU A 6 5.92 -3.37 8.95
N GLY A 7 6.70 -3.89 9.90
CA GLY A 7 7.85 -4.75 9.61
C GLY A 7 8.88 -4.04 8.72
N PRO A 8 9.39 -4.69 7.66
CA PRO A 8 10.44 -4.10 6.81
C PRO A 8 10.00 -2.86 6.05
N PHE A 9 8.68 -2.62 5.91
CA PHE A 9 8.20 -1.40 5.26
C PHE A 9 8.36 -0.16 6.13
N ALA A 10 8.40 -0.32 7.46
CA ALA A 10 8.67 0.79 8.37
C ALA A 10 10.09 1.33 8.20
N GLU A 11 11.06 0.47 7.87
CA GLU A 11 12.43 0.87 7.56
C GLU A 11 12.55 1.56 6.20
N LEU A 12 11.67 1.22 5.24
CA LEU A 12 11.67 1.79 3.89
C LEU A 12 11.00 3.17 3.79
N ALA A 13 9.92 3.39 4.55
CA ALA A 13 9.06 4.57 4.40
C ALA A 13 8.79 5.32 5.72
N GLY A 14 9.39 4.88 6.83
CA GLY A 14 9.02 5.32 8.17
C GLY A 14 7.81 4.54 8.70
N SER A 15 7.52 4.65 9.99
CA SER A 15 6.40 3.90 10.61
C SER A 15 5.02 4.36 10.12
N GLU A 16 4.92 5.61 9.68
CA GLU A 16 3.65 6.23 9.34
C GLU A 16 3.81 7.37 8.33
N LEU A 17 2.84 7.48 7.43
CA LEU A 17 2.71 8.57 6.48
C LEU A 17 1.28 9.13 6.50
N GLU A 18 1.19 10.44 6.65
CA GLU A 18 -0.02 11.19 6.31
C GLU A 18 0.05 11.63 4.85
N LEU A 19 -0.91 11.16 4.05
CA LEU A 19 -1.02 11.47 2.63
C LEU A 19 -2.36 12.13 2.37
N ALA A 20 -2.35 13.41 2.00
CA ALA A 20 -3.54 14.11 1.52
C ALA A 20 -3.87 13.63 0.10
N LEU A 21 -5.08 13.10 -0.09
CA LEU A 21 -5.57 12.71 -1.41
C LEU A 21 -6.57 13.75 -1.94
N PRO A 22 -6.39 14.27 -3.17
CA PRO A 22 -7.32 15.26 -3.75
C PRO A 22 -8.70 14.68 -4.09
N GLY A 23 -8.85 13.35 -4.01
CA GLY A 23 -10.08 12.62 -4.27
C GLY A 23 -9.88 11.14 -4.03
N SER A 24 -10.85 10.33 -4.48
CA SER A 24 -10.72 8.88 -4.42
C SER A 24 -9.86 8.37 -5.57
N ILE A 25 -8.80 7.64 -5.24
CA ILE A 25 -7.88 7.01 -6.21
C ILE A 25 -7.90 5.50 -6.02
N SER A 26 -7.51 4.74 -7.03
CA SER A 26 -7.32 3.29 -6.93
C SER A 26 -6.08 2.94 -6.10
N LEU A 27 -6.04 1.73 -5.56
CA LEU A 27 -4.85 1.21 -4.89
C LEU A 27 -3.63 1.22 -5.84
N ARG A 28 -3.83 0.93 -7.13
CA ARG A 28 -2.76 1.03 -8.14
C ARG A 28 -2.15 2.43 -8.20
N GLU A 29 -3.00 3.45 -8.27
CA GLU A 29 -2.55 4.85 -8.29
C GLU A 29 -1.85 5.22 -6.96
N LEU A 30 -2.37 4.74 -5.83
CA LEU A 30 -1.71 4.94 -4.53
C LEU A 30 -0.30 4.35 -4.50
N ILE A 31 -0.12 3.13 -5.02
CA ILE A 31 1.20 2.48 -5.06
C ILE A 31 2.16 3.27 -5.96
N ALA A 32 1.67 3.82 -7.07
CA ALA A 32 2.48 4.68 -7.94
C ALA A 32 2.91 5.97 -7.21
N GLU A 33 2.02 6.63 -6.48
CA GLU A 33 2.35 7.79 -5.65
C GLU A 33 3.38 7.46 -4.56
N LEU A 34 3.23 6.30 -3.91
CA LEU A 34 4.20 5.82 -2.93
C LEU A 34 5.56 5.51 -3.57
N ALA A 35 5.60 4.99 -4.78
CA ALA A 35 6.84 4.71 -5.52
C ALA A 35 7.59 6.00 -5.91
N VAL A 36 6.88 7.08 -6.20
CA VAL A 36 7.48 8.41 -6.46
C VAL A 36 8.15 8.96 -5.20
N ARG A 37 7.51 8.78 -4.03
CA ARG A 37 8.02 9.28 -2.74
C ARG A 37 9.10 8.40 -2.13
N PHE A 38 8.96 7.08 -2.29
CA PHE A 38 9.84 6.06 -1.73
C PHE A 38 10.30 5.13 -2.85
N PRO A 39 11.54 5.30 -3.36
CA PRO A 39 12.07 4.47 -4.44
C PRO A 39 12.00 2.96 -4.16
N GLY A 40 12.04 2.55 -2.89
CA GLY A 40 11.88 1.15 -2.47
C GLY A 40 10.52 0.53 -2.83
N PHE A 41 9.50 1.35 -3.13
CA PHE A 41 8.18 0.90 -3.56
C PHE A 41 8.04 0.72 -5.09
N ALA A 42 9.02 1.16 -5.89
CA ALA A 42 8.96 1.09 -7.36
C ALA A 42 8.71 -0.33 -7.88
N ARG A 43 9.28 -1.35 -7.22
CA ARG A 43 9.07 -2.77 -7.56
C ARG A 43 7.61 -3.22 -7.43
N TYR A 44 6.83 -2.60 -6.53
CA TYR A 44 5.42 -2.95 -6.33
C TYR A 44 4.51 -2.23 -7.31
N ALA A 45 4.88 -1.02 -7.74
CA ALA A 45 4.16 -0.29 -8.78
C ALA A 45 4.20 -1.00 -10.14
N ALA A 46 5.22 -1.82 -10.39
CA ALA A 46 5.35 -2.63 -11.59
C ALA A 46 4.44 -3.88 -11.60
N LEU A 47 3.82 -4.24 -10.46
CA LEU A 47 2.95 -5.42 -10.36
C LEU A 47 1.55 -5.08 -10.87
N ASP A 48 1.06 -5.85 -11.83
CA ASP A 48 -0.17 -5.57 -12.56
C ASP A 48 -1.37 -6.43 -12.13
N SER A 49 -1.16 -7.44 -11.27
CA SER A 49 -2.17 -8.37 -10.80
C SER A 49 -2.28 -8.39 -9.27
N ASP A 50 -3.51 -8.58 -8.76
CA ASP A 50 -3.77 -8.68 -7.32
C ASP A 50 -2.95 -9.82 -6.68
N HIS A 51 -2.87 -10.96 -7.37
CA HIS A 51 -2.10 -12.11 -6.92
C HIS A 51 -0.61 -11.78 -6.82
N GLY A 52 -0.04 -11.18 -7.88
CA GLY A 52 1.37 -10.76 -7.88
C GLY A 52 1.70 -9.75 -6.79
N LEU A 53 0.81 -8.78 -6.55
CA LEU A 53 0.96 -7.82 -5.45
C LEU A 53 0.93 -8.52 -4.09
N SER A 54 -0.12 -9.31 -3.83
CA SER A 54 -0.35 -9.98 -2.54
C SER A 54 0.74 -10.99 -2.16
N ALA A 55 1.49 -11.50 -3.13
CA ALA A 55 2.63 -12.40 -2.87
C ALA A 55 3.82 -11.68 -2.22
N HIS A 56 3.89 -10.35 -2.30
CA HIS A 56 5.03 -9.57 -1.84
C HIS A 56 4.66 -8.48 -0.83
N VAL A 57 3.45 -7.94 -0.91
CA VAL A 57 2.97 -6.87 -0.04
C VAL A 57 1.45 -6.90 0.07
N CYS A 58 0.94 -6.72 1.29
CA CYS A 58 -0.47 -6.58 1.55
C CYS A 58 -0.80 -5.14 1.95
N PHE A 59 -1.79 -4.58 1.27
CA PHE A 59 -2.45 -3.32 1.66
C PHE A 59 -3.78 -3.66 2.30
N LEU A 60 -3.94 -3.29 3.57
CA LEU A 60 -5.17 -3.57 4.32
C LEU A 60 -5.91 -2.27 4.63
N ARG A 61 -7.23 -2.26 4.43
CA ARG A 61 -8.13 -1.24 4.98
C ARG A 61 -8.95 -1.88 6.08
N GLN A 62 -8.82 -1.39 7.32
CA GLN A 62 -9.51 -1.96 8.49
C GLN A 62 -9.33 -3.48 8.62
N GLY A 63 -8.11 -3.98 8.37
CA GLY A 63 -7.78 -5.40 8.42
C GLY A 63 -8.18 -6.24 7.19
N ARG A 64 -8.89 -5.65 6.21
CA ARG A 64 -9.27 -6.34 4.97
C ARG A 64 -8.28 -6.04 3.84
N PRO A 65 -7.77 -7.07 3.12
CA PRO A 65 -6.93 -6.85 1.94
C PRO A 65 -7.66 -6.08 0.84
N LEU A 66 -6.98 -5.09 0.29
CA LEU A 66 -7.44 -4.31 -0.86
C LEU A 66 -6.91 -4.91 -2.17
N LYS A 67 -7.76 -4.88 -3.20
CA LYS A 67 -7.36 -5.17 -4.59
C LYS A 67 -6.85 -3.92 -5.31
N LEU A 68 -6.07 -4.10 -6.37
CA LEU A 68 -5.50 -3.03 -7.19
C LEU A 68 -6.56 -2.06 -7.74
N ALA A 69 -7.73 -2.59 -8.13
CA ALA A 69 -8.84 -1.80 -8.66
C ALA A 69 -9.73 -1.17 -7.57
N GLU A 70 -9.56 -1.56 -6.30
CA GLU A 70 -10.31 -0.95 -5.22
C GLU A 70 -9.87 0.49 -4.98
N ARG A 71 -10.84 1.31 -4.59
CA ARG A 71 -10.64 2.73 -4.34
C ARG A 71 -10.37 3.01 -2.87
N VAL A 72 -9.41 3.89 -2.65
CA VAL A 72 -9.05 4.50 -1.36
C VAL A 72 -9.40 5.98 -1.39
N GLN A 73 -9.60 6.55 -0.21
CA GLN A 73 -9.99 7.95 -0.03
C GLN A 73 -9.27 8.59 1.15
N ASP A 74 -9.37 9.91 1.26
CA ASP A 74 -8.57 10.66 2.22
C ASP A 74 -8.84 10.30 3.69
N GLN A 75 -10.01 9.78 4.03
CA GLN A 75 -10.35 9.36 5.39
C GLN A 75 -9.96 7.92 5.71
N ASP A 76 -9.40 7.18 4.74
CA ASP A 76 -9.04 5.79 4.97
C ASP A 76 -7.80 5.65 5.86
N GLN A 77 -7.76 4.52 6.58
CA GLN A 77 -6.58 4.04 7.30
C GLN A 77 -6.08 2.78 6.61
N ILE A 78 -4.88 2.87 6.05
CA ILE A 78 -4.26 1.81 5.28
C ILE A 78 -3.06 1.26 6.06
N GLN A 79 -2.96 -0.06 6.12
CA GLN A 79 -1.79 -0.74 6.69
C GLN A 79 -1.04 -1.44 5.56
N VAL A 80 0.29 -1.30 5.58
CA VAL A 80 1.18 -1.94 4.61
C VAL A 80 2.08 -2.92 5.35
N LEU A 81 1.99 -4.20 5.00
CA LEU A 81 2.68 -5.26 5.70
C LEU A 81 3.08 -6.41 4.78
N LEU A 82 4.01 -7.24 5.24
CA LEU A 82 4.37 -8.47 4.54
C LEU A 82 3.19 -9.44 4.56
N PRO A 83 2.90 -10.13 3.45
CA PRO A 83 1.87 -11.15 3.46
C PRO A 83 2.17 -12.21 4.52
N VAL A 84 1.12 -12.68 5.19
CA VAL A 84 1.23 -13.81 6.11
C VAL A 84 1.50 -15.05 5.25
N THR A 85 2.77 -15.46 5.18
CA THR A 85 3.15 -16.73 4.59
C THR A 85 2.75 -17.83 5.56
N GLY A 86 1.57 -18.42 5.36
CA GLY A 86 1.21 -19.67 6.04
C GLY A 86 2.16 -20.77 5.57
N GLY A 87 2.97 -21.29 6.49
CA GLY A 87 3.69 -22.56 6.33
C GLY A 87 2.81 -23.72 6.73
#